data_AF-A0AAV3ZDU5-F1
#
_entry.id   AF-A0AAV3ZDU5-F1
#
_cell.length_a   1.000
_cell.length_b   1.000
_cell.length_c   1.000
_cell.angle_alpha   90.00
_cell.angle_beta   90.00
_cell.angle_gamma   90.00
#
_symmetry.space_group_name_H-M   'P 1'
#
loop_
_entity.id
_entity.type
_entity.pdbx_description
1 polymer ?
#
loop_
_entity_poly.entity_id
_entity_poly.type
_entity_poly.pdbx_seq_one_letter_code
_entity_poly.pdbx_strand_id
1 'polypeptide(L)'
;MYHEVNGRVILFDNRKKSDVKDQQRQQLVSMVDKLMVGGSRYTSDKFEKAKRAYESLLRENKISAITEEVKEETSIIIGSMKKILENPNADYKINALNDLMSRITALLEKIYHKDVKDLHLVQATSIMIRAQLKVEMELKCLQLQKEHDEKERDRKTEAEKETERLRALVAEQAQALEQKEKDGQEEAKRKKEQMRPMFIFLSNEERQMSESATNYNQLTMDYLRMRDEYNRATAPKSCCVM
;
A
#
# COMPACT_ATOMS: atom_id res chain seq x y z
N MET A 1 -56.57 -26.23 71.95
CA MET A 1 -56.08 -26.70 70.62
C MET A 1 -57.04 -26.41 69.47
N TYR A 2 -58.33 -26.79 69.49
CA TYR A 2 -59.23 -26.57 68.33
C TYR A 2 -59.47 -25.09 67.94
N HIS A 3 -59.34 -24.16 68.89
CA HIS A 3 -59.51 -22.72 68.61
C HIS A 3 -58.39 -22.11 67.77
N GLU A 4 -57.14 -22.58 67.88
CA GLU A 4 -56.00 -22.02 67.12
C GLU A 4 -56.11 -22.27 65.61
N VAL A 5 -56.86 -23.30 65.23
CA VAL A 5 -57.09 -23.67 63.83
C VAL A 5 -58.49 -23.29 63.34
N ASN A 6 -59.26 -22.51 64.11
CA ASN A 6 -60.63 -22.08 63.78
C ASN A 6 -61.54 -23.24 63.30
N GLY A 7 -61.43 -24.42 63.92
CA GLY A 7 -62.26 -25.58 63.57
C GLY A 7 -62.02 -26.16 62.16
N ARG A 8 -60.93 -25.78 61.48
CA ARG A 8 -60.52 -26.35 60.18
C ARG A 8 -60.02 -27.78 60.38
N VAL A 9 -60.94 -28.74 60.35
CA VAL A 9 -60.67 -30.16 60.62
C VAL A 9 -61.32 -31.00 59.53
N ILE A 10 -60.57 -31.96 58.99
CA ILE A 10 -61.06 -32.92 58.00
C ILE A 10 -60.65 -34.32 58.46
N LEU A 11 -61.58 -35.26 58.40
CA LEU A 11 -61.33 -36.66 58.71
C LEU A 11 -61.03 -37.42 57.42
N PHE A 12 -59.86 -38.05 57.36
CA PHE A 12 -59.46 -38.92 56.27
C PHE A 12 -59.58 -40.38 56.66
N ASP A 13 -60.25 -41.18 55.81
CA ASP A 13 -60.27 -42.64 55.95
C ASP A 13 -59.45 -43.26 54.82
N ASN A 14 -58.18 -43.52 55.12
CA ASN A 14 -57.22 -44.06 54.15
C ASN A 14 -57.55 -45.49 53.70
N ARG A 15 -58.53 -46.18 54.32
CA ARG A 15 -58.93 -47.55 53.99
C ARG A 15 -60.12 -47.62 53.02
N LYS A 16 -60.78 -46.50 52.71
CA LYS A 16 -61.94 -46.49 51.79
C LYS A 16 -61.54 -46.66 50.32
N LYS A 17 -62.55 -46.99 49.50
CA LYS A 17 -62.44 -47.10 48.03
C LYS A 17 -62.17 -45.73 47.39
N SER A 18 -61.67 -45.74 46.15
CA SER A 18 -61.20 -44.55 45.42
C SER A 18 -62.22 -43.41 45.43
N ASP A 19 -63.49 -43.70 45.12
CA ASP A 19 -64.53 -42.68 44.99
C ASP A 19 -64.73 -41.87 46.30
N VAL A 20 -64.62 -42.53 47.45
CA VAL A 20 -64.74 -41.87 48.77
C VAL A 20 -63.47 -41.07 49.09
N LYS A 21 -62.29 -41.56 48.68
CA LYS A 21 -61.03 -40.82 48.84
C LYS A 21 -61.01 -39.56 47.97
N ASP A 22 -61.63 -39.60 46.80
CA ASP A 22 -61.70 -38.46 45.87
C ASP A 22 -62.55 -37.34 46.46
N GLN A 23 -63.69 -37.69 47.07
CA GLN A 23 -64.52 -36.76 47.83
C GLN A 23 -63.76 -36.15 49.02
N GLN A 24 -63.01 -36.96 49.77
CA GLN A 24 -62.18 -36.47 50.89
C GLN A 24 -61.07 -35.52 50.40
N ARG A 25 -60.44 -35.79 49.25
CA ARG A 25 -59.45 -34.89 48.64
C ARG A 25 -60.08 -33.58 48.18
N GLN A 26 -61.25 -33.62 47.54
CA GLN A 26 -61.98 -32.41 47.16
C GLN A 26 -62.35 -31.55 48.37
N GLN A 27 -62.77 -32.17 49.49
CA GLN A 27 -63.03 -31.46 50.73
C GLN A 27 -61.76 -30.78 51.28
N LEU A 28 -60.60 -31.45 51.21
CA LEU A 28 -59.31 -30.87 51.59
C LEU A 28 -58.93 -29.67 50.73
N VAL A 29 -58.97 -29.83 49.40
CA VAL A 29 -58.63 -28.75 48.46
C VAL A 29 -59.56 -27.55 48.67
N SER A 30 -60.87 -27.78 48.77
CA SER A 30 -61.85 -26.71 49.04
C SER A 30 -61.57 -25.97 50.35
N MET A 31 -61.11 -26.67 51.39
CA MET A 31 -60.75 -26.03 52.66
C MET A 31 -59.45 -25.23 52.56
N VAL A 32 -58.47 -25.69 51.78
CA VAL A 32 -57.23 -24.96 51.48
C VAL A 32 -57.50 -23.71 50.64
N ASP A 33 -58.38 -23.79 49.64
CA ASP A 33 -58.76 -22.65 48.80
C ASP A 33 -59.44 -21.55 49.64
N LYS A 34 -60.31 -21.95 50.58
CA LYS A 34 -60.92 -21.03 51.55
C LYS A 34 -59.91 -20.42 52.53
N LEU A 35 -58.79 -21.10 52.77
CA LEU A 35 -57.72 -20.60 53.63
C LEU A 35 -56.86 -19.53 52.95
N MET A 36 -56.74 -19.59 51.61
CA MET A 36 -56.00 -18.62 50.82
C MET A 36 -56.77 -17.30 50.68
N VAL A 37 -56.83 -16.52 51.75
CA VAL A 37 -57.41 -15.17 51.72
C VAL A 37 -56.53 -14.28 50.85
N GLY A 38 -57.02 -13.92 49.67
CA GLY A 38 -56.34 -13.01 48.73
C GLY A 38 -55.14 -13.62 47.98
N GLY A 39 -55.01 -14.95 47.93
CA GLY A 39 -53.94 -15.62 47.18
C GLY A 39 -52.55 -15.56 47.83
N SER A 40 -52.44 -14.99 49.03
CA SER A 40 -51.18 -14.88 49.76
C SER A 40 -50.77 -16.21 50.38
N ARG A 41 -49.50 -16.57 50.22
CA ARG A 41 -48.90 -17.72 50.90
C ARG A 41 -48.48 -17.33 52.31
N TYR A 42 -48.41 -18.32 53.21
CA TYR A 42 -47.76 -18.13 54.51
C TYR A 42 -46.33 -17.62 54.31
N THR A 43 -46.02 -16.47 54.90
CA THR A 43 -44.68 -15.87 54.88
C THR A 43 -44.20 -15.60 56.30
N SER A 44 -42.88 -15.55 56.47
CA SER A 44 -42.19 -15.22 57.71
C SER A 44 -40.88 -14.54 57.34
N ASP A 45 -40.26 -13.85 58.30
CA ASP A 45 -38.96 -13.19 58.08
C ASP A 45 -37.90 -14.16 57.55
N LYS A 46 -37.99 -15.45 57.88
CA LYS A 46 -37.10 -16.48 57.35
C LYS A 46 -37.32 -16.72 55.86
N PHE A 47 -38.56 -16.72 55.38
CA PHE A 47 -38.87 -16.87 53.95
C PHE A 47 -38.42 -15.64 53.16
N GLU A 48 -38.62 -14.43 53.68
CA GLU A 48 -38.14 -13.20 53.04
C GLU A 48 -36.61 -13.16 52.98
N LYS A 49 -35.93 -13.56 54.06
CA LYS A 49 -34.46 -13.70 54.06
C LYS A 49 -33.98 -14.73 53.04
N ALA A 50 -34.63 -15.89 52.97
CA ALA A 50 -34.30 -16.93 51.99
C ALA A 50 -34.53 -16.46 50.55
N LYS A 51 -35.62 -15.73 50.29
CA LYS A 51 -35.91 -15.12 48.98
C LYS A 51 -34.85 -14.12 48.58
N ARG A 52 -34.48 -13.19 49.48
CA ARG A 52 -33.40 -12.21 49.23
C ARG A 52 -32.04 -12.88 49.00
N ALA A 53 -31.72 -13.92 49.77
CA ALA A 53 -30.50 -14.69 49.59
C ALA A 53 -30.47 -15.40 48.23
N TYR A 54 -31.59 -16.02 47.84
CA TYR A 54 -31.74 -16.63 46.52
C TYR A 54 -31.62 -15.62 45.38
N GLU A 55 -32.26 -14.45 45.49
CA GLU A 55 -32.12 -13.35 44.53
C GLU A 55 -30.68 -12.82 44.46
N SER A 56 -29.96 -12.74 45.59
CA SER A 56 -28.54 -12.39 45.60
C SER A 56 -27.70 -13.43 44.86
N LEU A 57 -27.90 -14.70 45.16
CA LEU A 57 -27.18 -15.81 44.55
C LEU A 57 -27.43 -15.88 43.03
N LEU A 58 -28.67 -15.65 42.60
CA LEU A 58 -29.00 -15.52 41.18
C LEU A 58 -28.28 -14.35 40.50
N ARG A 59 -28.13 -13.21 41.19
CA ARG A 59 -27.37 -12.07 40.65
C ARG A 59 -25.88 -12.39 40.56
N GLU A 60 -25.30 -12.97 41.60
CA GLU A 60 -23.89 -13.38 41.65
C GLU A 60 -23.56 -14.39 40.54
N ASN A 61 -24.40 -15.41 40.35
CA ASN A 61 -24.24 -16.39 39.28
C ASN A 61 -24.28 -15.76 37.89
N LYS A 62 -25.19 -14.79 37.67
CA LYS A 62 -25.25 -14.04 36.41
C LYS A 62 -23.98 -13.22 36.19
N ILE A 63 -23.49 -12.53 37.22
CA ILE A 63 -22.25 -11.75 37.13
C ILE A 63 -21.07 -12.66 36.81
N SER A 64 -20.95 -13.81 37.49
CA SER A 64 -19.87 -14.78 37.24
C SER A 64 -19.86 -15.27 35.80
N ALA A 65 -21.02 -15.66 35.25
CA ALA A 65 -21.14 -16.12 33.87
C ALA A 65 -20.72 -15.03 32.86
N ILE A 66 -21.11 -13.78 33.12
CA ILE A 66 -20.72 -12.65 32.28
C ILE A 66 -19.20 -12.41 32.35
N THR A 67 -18.63 -12.47 33.54
CA THR A 67 -17.19 -12.29 33.73
C THR A 67 -16.39 -13.37 33.01
N GLU A 68 -16.89 -14.61 32.97
CA GLU A 68 -16.28 -15.70 32.23
C GLU A 68 -16.37 -15.49 30.71
N GLU A 69 -17.54 -15.16 30.17
CA GLU A 69 -17.74 -14.83 28.75
C GLU A 69 -16.79 -13.70 28.30
N VAL A 70 -16.68 -12.63 29.10
CA VAL A 70 -15.81 -11.49 28.81
C VAL A 70 -14.34 -11.88 28.83
N LYS A 71 -13.92 -12.73 29.77
CA LYS A 71 -12.52 -13.21 29.86
C LYS A 71 -12.15 -14.11 28.69
N GLU A 72 -13.05 -14.99 28.28
CA GLU A 72 -12.86 -15.86 27.12
C GLU A 72 -12.73 -15.04 25.83
N GLU A 73 -13.68 -14.13 25.58
CA GLU A 73 -13.65 -13.29 24.38
C GLU A 73 -12.42 -12.37 24.36
N THR A 74 -12.03 -11.81 25.51
CA THR A 74 -10.78 -11.05 25.66
C THR A 74 -9.56 -11.88 25.24
N SER A 75 -9.51 -13.15 25.67
CA SER A 75 -8.41 -14.06 25.36
C SER A 75 -8.37 -14.38 23.86
N ILE A 76 -9.54 -14.58 23.23
CA ILE A 76 -9.67 -14.80 21.78
C ILE A 76 -9.22 -13.56 21.00
N ILE A 77 -9.62 -12.36 21.43
CA ILE A 77 -9.23 -11.09 20.80
C ILE A 77 -7.71 -10.92 20.84
N ILE A 78 -7.09 -11.12 22.01
CA ILE A 78 -5.63 -11.00 22.15
C ILE A 78 -4.91 -12.03 21.27
N GLY A 79 -5.40 -13.27 21.25
CA GLY A 79 -4.84 -14.33 20.41
C GLY A 79 -4.97 -14.00 18.91
N SER A 80 -6.12 -13.49 18.50
CA SER A 80 -6.39 -13.10 17.11
C SER A 80 -5.50 -11.93 16.70
N MET A 81 -5.34 -10.93 17.56
CA MET A 81 -4.46 -9.78 17.33
C MET A 81 -3.02 -10.24 17.05
N LYS A 82 -2.46 -11.14 17.86
CA LYS A 82 -1.10 -11.67 17.64
C LYS A 82 -0.96 -12.35 16.28
N LYS A 83 -1.90 -13.23 15.94
CA LYS A 83 -1.90 -13.95 14.64
C LYS A 83 -2.00 -13.00 13.45
N ILE A 84 -2.82 -11.94 13.55
CA ILE A 84 -2.96 -10.95 12.48
C ILE A 84 -1.65 -10.19 12.29
N LEU A 85 -1.00 -9.77 13.39
CA LEU A 85 0.26 -9.02 13.33
C LEU A 85 1.42 -9.82 12.74
N GLU A 86 1.44 -11.14 12.93
CA GLU A 86 2.44 -12.05 12.35
C GLU A 86 2.26 -12.28 10.83
N ASN A 87 1.11 -11.92 10.24
CA ASN A 87 0.87 -12.14 8.82
C ASN A 87 1.65 -11.14 7.93
N PRO A 88 2.37 -11.57 6.87
CA PRO A 88 3.11 -10.64 6.02
C PRO A 88 2.23 -9.79 5.10
N ASN A 89 0.99 -10.20 4.81
CA ASN A 89 0.12 -9.52 3.85
C ASN A 89 -0.60 -8.30 4.48
N ALA A 90 -0.31 -7.11 3.96
CA ALA A 90 -0.86 -5.85 4.46
C ALA A 90 -2.38 -5.70 4.24
N ASP A 91 -2.90 -6.09 3.08
CA ASP A 91 -4.34 -5.99 2.79
C ASP A 91 -5.15 -6.94 3.68
N TYR A 92 -4.64 -8.16 3.90
CA TYR A 92 -5.21 -9.09 4.86
C TYR A 92 -5.21 -8.50 6.28
N LYS A 93 -4.07 -7.93 6.70
CA LYS A 93 -3.94 -7.30 8.02
C LYS A 93 -4.97 -6.20 8.22
N ILE A 94 -5.13 -5.30 7.26
CA ILE A 94 -6.10 -4.20 7.36
C ILE A 94 -7.52 -4.73 7.55
N ASN A 95 -7.95 -5.68 6.72
CA ASN A 95 -9.30 -6.23 6.82
C ASN A 95 -9.51 -6.96 8.15
N ALA A 96 -8.56 -7.82 8.55
CA ALA A 96 -8.67 -8.57 9.79
C ALA A 96 -8.60 -7.69 11.05
N LEU A 97 -7.81 -6.61 11.02
CA LEU A 97 -7.77 -5.63 12.11
C LEU A 97 -9.07 -4.82 12.20
N ASN A 98 -9.71 -4.47 11.09
CA ASN A 98 -11.02 -3.82 11.09
C ASN A 98 -12.09 -4.73 11.72
N ASP A 99 -12.14 -6.01 11.33
CA ASP A 99 -13.06 -6.99 11.91
C ASP A 99 -12.80 -7.16 13.42
N LEU A 100 -11.53 -7.22 13.82
CA LEU A 100 -11.15 -7.30 15.22
C LEU A 100 -11.57 -6.05 16.00
N MET A 101 -11.47 -4.86 15.38
CA MET A 101 -11.91 -3.61 15.98
C MET A 101 -13.42 -3.61 16.23
N SER A 102 -14.22 -4.07 15.27
CA SER A 102 -15.68 -4.22 15.48
C SER A 102 -16.00 -5.16 16.64
N ARG A 103 -15.25 -6.27 16.80
CA ARG A 103 -15.42 -7.19 17.95
C ARG A 103 -15.04 -6.53 19.28
N ILE A 104 -13.94 -5.78 19.32
CA ILE A 104 -13.50 -5.06 20.53
C ILE A 104 -14.57 -4.04 20.95
N THR A 105 -15.09 -3.25 20.01
CA THR A 105 -16.15 -2.26 20.28
C THR A 105 -17.41 -2.93 20.81
N ALA A 106 -17.87 -4.01 20.17
CA ALA A 106 -19.04 -4.75 20.62
C ALA A 106 -18.86 -5.35 22.04
N LEU A 107 -17.65 -5.85 22.37
CA LEU A 107 -17.36 -6.35 23.70
C LEU A 107 -17.35 -5.22 24.75
N LEU A 108 -16.76 -4.07 24.41
CA LEU A 108 -16.77 -2.90 25.29
C LEU A 108 -18.20 -2.41 25.56
N GLU A 109 -19.04 -2.28 24.54
CA GLU A 109 -20.46 -1.92 24.68
C GLU A 109 -21.22 -2.91 25.59
N LYS A 110 -20.98 -4.22 25.40
CA LYS A 110 -21.54 -5.26 26.28
C LYS A 110 -21.12 -5.08 27.75
N ILE A 111 -19.90 -4.64 28.02
CA ILE A 111 -19.42 -4.40 29.39
C ILE A 111 -20.05 -3.12 29.95
N TYR A 112 -20.07 -2.04 29.17
CA TYR A 112 -20.64 -0.74 29.58
C TYR A 112 -22.13 -0.83 29.90
N HIS A 113 -22.92 -1.56 29.11
CA HIS A 113 -24.37 -1.70 29.35
C HIS A 113 -24.73 -2.46 30.62
N LYS A 114 -23.80 -3.19 31.23
CA LYS A 114 -24.09 -4.04 32.39
C LYS A 114 -23.87 -3.34 33.74
N ASP A 115 -23.31 -2.13 33.75
CA ASP A 115 -23.10 -1.27 34.93
C ASP A 115 -22.52 -2.02 36.16
N VAL A 116 -21.68 -3.03 35.89
CA VAL A 116 -21.13 -3.91 36.94
C VAL A 116 -19.77 -3.35 37.35
N LYS A 117 -19.66 -2.90 38.61
CA LYS A 117 -18.40 -2.46 39.24
C LYS A 117 -17.45 -3.62 39.59
N ASP A 118 -17.57 -4.75 38.91
CA ASP A 118 -16.75 -5.93 39.17
C ASP A 118 -15.31 -5.66 38.74
N LEU A 119 -14.36 -5.98 39.63
CA LEU A 119 -12.93 -5.74 39.40
C LEU A 119 -12.43 -6.43 38.13
N HIS A 120 -12.90 -7.64 37.82
CA HIS A 120 -12.48 -8.38 36.63
C HIS A 120 -13.01 -7.73 35.35
N LEU A 121 -14.23 -7.20 35.37
CA LEU A 121 -14.78 -6.47 34.23
C LEU A 121 -14.02 -5.16 34.00
N VAL A 122 -13.66 -4.44 35.07
CA VAL A 122 -12.80 -3.24 34.96
C VAL A 122 -11.43 -3.57 34.37
N GLN A 123 -10.81 -4.67 34.80
CA GLN A 123 -9.56 -5.15 34.24
C GLN A 123 -9.69 -5.52 32.76
N ALA A 124 -10.75 -6.24 32.39
CA ALA A 124 -11.03 -6.59 31.00
C ALA A 124 -11.22 -5.34 30.14
N THR A 125 -11.98 -4.35 30.60
CA THR A 125 -12.15 -3.05 29.93
C THR A 125 -10.81 -2.36 29.70
N SER A 126 -9.94 -2.28 30.72
CA SER A 126 -8.60 -1.69 30.57
C SER A 126 -7.73 -2.43 29.54
N ILE A 127 -7.82 -3.76 29.50
CA ILE A 127 -7.10 -4.57 28.51
C ILE A 127 -7.67 -4.32 27.10
N MET A 128 -8.99 -4.26 26.96
CA MET A 128 -9.67 -4.01 25.69
C MET A 128 -9.40 -2.60 25.14
N ILE A 129 -9.39 -1.56 25.99
CA ILE A 129 -9.02 -0.20 25.58
C ILE A 129 -7.57 -0.17 25.06
N ARG A 130 -6.65 -0.87 25.74
CA ARG A 130 -5.25 -0.98 25.26
C ARG A 130 -5.15 -1.76 23.95
N ALA A 131 -5.94 -2.82 23.79
CA ALA A 131 -5.99 -3.57 22.54
C ALA A 131 -6.55 -2.72 21.39
N GLN A 132 -7.64 -1.98 21.64
CA GLN A 132 -8.23 -1.02 20.71
C GLN A 132 -7.20 -0.01 20.22
N LEU A 133 -6.54 0.70 21.15
CA LEU A 133 -5.52 1.70 20.79
C LEU A 133 -4.40 1.10 19.95
N LYS A 134 -3.97 -0.13 20.27
CA LYS A 134 -2.93 -0.82 19.50
C LYS A 134 -3.41 -1.17 18.09
N VAL A 135 -4.64 -1.64 17.94
CA VAL A 135 -5.26 -1.96 16.63
C VAL A 135 -5.41 -0.70 15.79
N GLU A 136 -5.88 0.40 16.38
CA GLU A 136 -6.02 1.70 15.72
C GLU A 136 -4.67 2.24 15.22
N MET A 137 -3.63 2.16 16.06
CA MET A 137 -2.28 2.56 15.66
C MET A 137 -1.77 1.75 14.46
N GLU A 138 -1.92 0.42 14.49
CA GLU A 138 -1.44 -0.42 13.38
C GLU A 138 -2.23 -0.26 12.10
N LEU A 139 -3.54 -0.07 12.19
CA LEU A 139 -4.36 0.29 11.03
C LEU A 139 -3.84 1.58 10.38
N LYS A 140 -3.55 2.61 11.19
CA LYS A 140 -3.03 3.88 10.70
C LYS A 140 -1.64 3.74 10.07
N CYS A 141 -0.74 2.97 10.68
CA CYS A 141 0.59 2.69 10.12
C CYS A 141 0.49 1.97 8.77
N LEU A 142 -0.35 0.94 8.65
CA LEU A 142 -0.54 0.19 7.41
C LEU A 142 -1.16 1.06 6.30
N GLN A 143 -2.11 1.92 6.64
CA GLN A 143 -2.70 2.87 5.68
C GLN A 143 -1.66 3.86 5.15
N LEU A 144 -0.88 4.48 6.04
CA LEU A 144 0.19 5.41 5.65
C LEU A 144 1.25 4.72 4.78
N GLN A 145 1.59 3.47 5.09
CA GLN A 145 2.52 2.70 4.28
C GLN A 145 1.97 2.42 2.88
N LYS A 146 0.69 2.05 2.77
CA LYS A 146 0.03 1.84 1.47
C LYS A 146 0.00 3.12 0.63
N GLU A 147 -0.33 4.25 1.23
CA GLU A 147 -0.31 5.56 0.57
C GLU A 147 1.11 5.96 0.10
N HIS A 148 2.12 5.67 0.92
CA HIS A 148 3.52 5.92 0.55
C HIS A 148 3.94 5.06 -0.64
N ASP A 149 3.63 3.76 -0.62
CA ASP A 149 3.97 2.83 -1.68
C ASP A 149 3.22 3.11 -2.99
N GLU A 150 2.02 3.68 -2.91
CA GLU A 150 1.27 4.19 -4.06
C GLU A 150 1.95 5.43 -4.65
N LYS A 151 2.28 6.43 -3.82
CA LYS A 151 3.00 7.64 -4.25
C LYS A 151 4.36 7.34 -4.88
N GLU A 152 5.10 6.38 -4.34
CA GLU A 152 6.40 5.97 -4.91
C GLU A 152 6.24 5.26 -6.25
N ARG A 153 5.17 4.47 -6.43
CA ARG A 153 4.84 3.87 -7.73
C ARG A 153 4.48 4.94 -8.76
N ASP A 154 3.70 5.94 -8.38
CA ASP A 154 3.33 7.04 -9.25
C ASP A 154 4.57 7.86 -9.65
N ARG A 155 5.42 8.23 -8.69
CA ARG A 155 6.69 8.93 -8.94
C ARG A 155 7.61 8.14 -9.87
N LYS A 156 7.71 6.83 -9.68
CA LYS A 156 8.51 5.98 -10.56
C LYS A 156 7.95 5.97 -11.98
N THR A 157 6.63 5.87 -12.12
CA THR A 157 5.95 5.89 -13.43
C THR A 157 6.12 7.23 -14.13
N GLU A 158 6.04 8.35 -13.39
CA GLU A 158 6.30 9.69 -13.91
C GLU A 158 7.76 9.87 -14.33
N ALA A 159 8.71 9.42 -13.50
CA ALA A 159 10.13 9.44 -13.83
C ALA A 159 10.43 8.61 -15.09
N GLU A 160 9.84 7.43 -15.23
CA GLU A 160 9.98 6.60 -16.43
C GLU A 160 9.47 7.33 -17.68
N LYS A 161 8.27 7.93 -17.62
CA LYS A 161 7.73 8.75 -18.72
C LYS A 161 8.62 9.93 -19.07
N GLU A 162 9.19 10.60 -18.07
CA GLU A 162 10.07 11.75 -18.30
C GLU A 162 11.41 11.30 -18.94
N THR A 163 11.97 10.18 -18.48
CA THR A 163 13.17 9.61 -19.13
C THR A 163 12.92 9.21 -20.58
N GLU A 164 11.73 8.70 -20.89
CA GLU A 164 11.33 8.37 -22.26
C GLU A 164 11.20 9.61 -23.13
N ARG A 165 10.59 10.70 -22.62
CA ARG A 165 10.51 11.99 -23.31
C ARG A 165 11.89 12.59 -23.60
N LEU A 166 12.80 12.55 -22.62
CA LEU A 166 14.17 13.03 -22.80
C LEU A 166 14.92 12.20 -23.84
N ARG A 167 14.74 10.87 -23.86
CA ARG A 167 15.32 10.00 -24.89
C ARG A 167 14.79 10.34 -26.29
N ALA A 168 13.49 10.58 -26.41
CA ALA A 168 12.88 10.99 -27.68
C ALA A 168 13.45 12.33 -28.18
N LEU A 169 13.58 13.32 -27.29
CA LEU A 169 14.15 14.63 -27.64
C LEU A 169 15.62 14.52 -28.07
N VAL A 170 16.42 13.73 -27.36
CA VAL A 170 17.83 13.49 -27.72
C VAL A 170 17.92 12.79 -29.08
N ALA A 171 17.06 11.81 -29.35
CA ALA A 171 17.02 11.13 -30.65
C ALA A 171 16.64 12.09 -31.78
N GLU A 172 15.66 12.98 -31.57
CA GLU A 172 15.27 14.01 -32.54
C GLU A 172 16.41 15.00 -32.81
N GLN A 173 17.10 15.47 -31.78
CA GLN A 173 18.26 16.35 -31.93
C GLN A 173 19.41 15.67 -32.69
N ALA A 174 19.67 14.38 -32.41
CA ALA A 174 20.68 13.61 -33.13
C ALA A 174 20.33 13.47 -34.62
N GLN A 175 19.06 13.17 -34.95
CA GLN A 175 18.61 13.11 -36.34
C GLN A 175 18.73 14.47 -37.05
N ALA A 176 18.39 15.57 -36.37
CA ALA A 176 18.50 16.91 -36.93
C ALA A 176 19.97 17.30 -37.20
N LEU A 177 20.90 16.90 -36.33
CA LEU A 177 22.34 17.10 -36.53
C LEU A 177 22.86 16.26 -37.71
N GLU A 178 22.47 14.99 -37.79
CA GLU A 178 22.86 14.11 -38.91
C GLU A 178 22.37 14.67 -40.26
N GLN A 179 21.15 15.21 -40.30
CA GLN A 179 20.62 15.85 -41.51
C GLN A 179 21.42 17.10 -41.89
N LYS A 180 21.74 17.97 -40.93
CA LYS A 180 22.58 19.15 -41.18
C LYS A 180 23.98 18.79 -41.67
N GLU A 181 24.57 17.71 -41.14
CA GLU A 181 25.85 17.21 -41.62
C GLU A 181 25.77 16.71 -43.06
N LYS A 182 24.72 15.96 -43.41
CA LYS A 182 24.48 15.52 -44.80
C LYS A 182 24.29 16.70 -45.74
N ASP A 183 23.44 17.66 -45.38
CA ASP A 183 23.18 18.86 -46.16
C ASP A 183 24.48 19.67 -46.35
N GLY A 184 25.28 19.82 -45.29
CA GLY A 184 26.58 20.49 -45.33
C GLY A 184 27.61 19.78 -46.22
N GLN A 185 27.64 18.44 -46.19
CA GLN A 185 28.49 17.65 -47.09
C GLN A 185 28.05 17.78 -48.55
N GLU A 186 26.75 17.79 -48.83
CA GLU A 186 26.23 18.01 -50.18
C GLU A 186 26.54 19.41 -50.69
N GLU A 187 26.39 20.45 -49.85
CA GLU A 187 26.75 21.81 -50.21
C GLU A 187 28.25 21.94 -50.48
N ALA A 188 29.10 21.32 -49.65
CA ALA A 188 30.54 21.27 -49.87
C ALA A 188 30.90 20.56 -51.18
N LYS A 189 30.22 19.45 -51.52
CA LYS A 189 30.38 18.77 -52.81
C LYS A 189 29.97 19.67 -53.96
N ARG A 190 28.81 20.34 -53.87
CA ARG A 190 28.35 21.30 -54.90
C ARG A 190 29.32 22.45 -55.10
N LYS A 191 29.84 23.04 -54.02
CA LYS A 191 30.87 24.10 -54.09
C LYS A 191 32.16 23.59 -54.72
N LYS A 192 32.60 22.39 -54.36
CA LYS A 192 33.78 21.75 -54.96
C LYS A 192 33.59 21.50 -56.46
N GLU A 193 32.41 21.04 -56.87
CA GLU A 193 32.04 20.85 -58.27
C GLU A 193 32.01 22.19 -59.03
N GLN A 194 31.46 23.25 -58.41
CA GLN A 194 31.44 24.60 -58.97
C GLN A 194 32.83 25.24 -59.09
N MET A 195 33.76 24.95 -58.17
CA MET A 195 35.14 25.44 -58.25
C MET A 195 36.01 24.61 -59.20
N ARG A 196 35.57 23.41 -59.61
CA ARG A 196 36.34 22.52 -60.49
C ARG A 196 36.74 23.16 -61.82
N PRO A 197 35.87 23.89 -62.56
CA PRO A 197 36.27 24.59 -63.78
C PRO A 197 37.32 25.67 -63.52
N MET A 198 37.22 26.38 -62.39
CA MET A 198 38.20 27.39 -61.98
C MET A 198 39.57 26.76 -61.70
N PHE A 199 39.60 25.61 -61.00
CA PHE A 199 40.84 24.85 -60.80
C PHE A 199 41.44 24.32 -62.10
N ILE A 200 40.62 23.82 -63.02
CA ILE A 200 41.08 23.39 -64.35
C ILE A 200 41.65 24.58 -65.13
N PHE A 201 41.00 25.74 -65.06
CA PHE A 201 41.49 26.97 -65.68
C PHE A 201 42.86 27.39 -65.13
N LEU A 202 43.00 27.51 -63.80
CA LEU A 202 44.26 27.86 -63.15
C LEU A 202 45.38 26.86 -63.46
N SER A 203 45.08 25.55 -63.47
CA SER A 203 46.06 24.52 -63.81
C SER A 203 46.50 24.59 -65.28
N ASN A 204 45.58 24.90 -66.19
CA ASN A 204 45.91 25.13 -67.60
C ASN A 204 46.76 26.40 -67.77
N GLU A 205 46.47 27.45 -67.01
CA GLU A 205 47.22 28.72 -67.03
C GLU A 205 48.66 28.52 -66.49
N GLU A 206 48.83 27.81 -65.38
CA GLU A 206 50.14 27.42 -64.85
C GLU A 206 50.94 26.61 -65.89
N ARG A 207 50.28 25.68 -66.59
CA ARG A 207 50.90 24.89 -67.64
C ARG A 207 51.34 25.76 -68.82
N GLN A 208 50.48 26.69 -69.28
CA GLN A 208 50.84 27.64 -70.33
C GLN A 208 51.99 28.55 -69.94
N MET A 209 52.04 29.02 -68.68
CA MET A 209 53.15 29.80 -68.16
C MET A 209 54.45 28.99 -68.12
N SER A 210 54.38 27.73 -67.70
CA SER A 210 55.53 26.82 -67.69
C SER A 210 56.05 26.52 -69.11
N GLU A 211 55.15 26.28 -70.06
CA GLU A 211 55.47 26.11 -71.49
C GLU A 211 56.08 27.39 -72.09
N SER A 212 55.58 28.56 -71.71
CA SER A 212 56.14 29.85 -72.14
C SER A 212 57.52 30.09 -71.54
N ALA A 213 57.73 29.76 -70.26
CA ALA A 213 59.03 29.88 -69.59
C ALA A 213 60.06 28.92 -70.19
N THR A 214 59.67 27.68 -70.50
CA THR A 214 60.55 26.71 -71.18
C THR A 214 60.88 27.15 -72.60
N ASN A 215 59.90 27.65 -73.37
CA ASN A 215 60.15 28.23 -74.70
C ASN A 215 61.07 29.45 -74.63
N TYR A 216 60.87 30.35 -73.66
CA TYR A 216 61.74 31.52 -73.46
C TYR A 216 63.17 31.11 -73.11
N ASN A 217 63.33 30.10 -72.23
CA ASN A 217 64.64 29.54 -71.91
C ASN A 217 65.29 28.90 -73.14
N GLN A 218 64.53 28.18 -73.96
CA GLN A 218 65.01 27.59 -75.21
C GLN A 218 65.49 28.67 -76.18
N LEU A 219 64.69 29.71 -76.39
CA LEU A 219 65.03 30.87 -77.23
C LEU A 219 66.31 31.57 -76.73
N THR A 220 66.44 31.70 -75.40
CA THR A 220 67.62 32.27 -74.75
C THR A 220 68.86 31.41 -74.99
N MET A 221 68.73 30.08 -74.86
CA MET A 221 69.82 29.14 -75.14
C MET A 221 70.21 29.14 -76.61
N ASP A 222 69.25 29.22 -77.53
CA ASP A 222 69.51 29.30 -78.97
C ASP A 222 70.18 30.63 -79.34
N TYR A 223 69.76 31.74 -78.73
CA TYR A 223 70.43 33.04 -78.86
C TYR A 223 71.88 33.00 -78.36
N LEU A 224 72.12 32.41 -77.18
CA LEU A 224 73.48 32.23 -76.65
C LEU A 224 74.33 31.33 -77.55
N ARG A 225 73.76 30.26 -78.11
CA ARG A 225 74.45 29.37 -79.06
C ARG A 225 74.81 30.11 -80.36
N MET A 226 73.87 30.83 -80.97
CA MET A 226 74.15 31.67 -82.15
C MET A 226 75.20 32.73 -81.85
N ARG A 227 75.16 33.35 -80.66
CA ARG A 227 76.18 34.32 -80.22
C ARG A 227 77.55 33.67 -80.12
N ASP A 228 77.65 32.48 -79.55
CA ASP A 228 78.91 31.74 -79.42
C ASP A 228 79.43 31.26 -80.79
N GLU A 229 78.54 30.83 -81.70
CA GLU A 229 78.88 30.49 -83.08
C GLU A 229 79.38 31.72 -83.86
N TYR A 230 78.71 32.86 -83.73
CA TYR A 230 79.15 34.14 -84.30
C TYR A 230 80.52 34.55 -83.74
N ASN A 231 80.71 34.44 -82.43
CA ASN A 231 81.98 34.74 -81.78
C ASN A 231 83.09 33.76 -82.21
N ARG A 232 82.80 32.48 -82.48
CA ARG A 232 83.77 31.54 -83.08
C ARG A 232 84.08 31.88 -84.53
N ALA A 233 83.09 32.28 -85.32
CA ALA A 233 83.27 32.67 -86.72
C ALA A 233 84.04 33.99 -86.87
N THR A 234 83.90 34.89 -85.90
CA THR A 234 84.58 36.20 -85.85
C THR A 234 85.82 36.21 -84.96
N ALA A 235 86.12 35.10 -84.28
CA ALA A 235 87.36 34.94 -83.53
C ALA A 235 88.53 35.08 -84.52
N PRO A 236 89.41 36.08 -84.34
CA PRO A 236 90.59 36.22 -85.18
C PRO A 236 91.38 34.93 -85.05
N LYS A 237 91.64 34.25 -86.17
CA LYS A 237 92.56 33.11 -86.23
C LYS A 237 93.84 33.58 -85.56
N SER A 238 94.10 33.09 -84.35
CA SER A 238 95.36 33.36 -83.67
C SER A 238 96.44 32.79 -84.56
N CYS A 239 97.14 33.68 -85.24
CA CYS A 239 98.36 33.37 -85.96
C CYS A 239 99.30 32.65 -84.99
N CYS A 240 99.49 31.34 -85.19
CA CYS A 240 100.76 30.71 -84.92
C CYS A 240 101.80 31.44 -85.77
N VAL A 241 102.54 32.33 -85.14
CA VAL A 241 103.84 32.82 -85.64
C VAL A 241 104.87 32.32 -84.63
N MET A 242 105.77 31.50 -85.17
CA MET A 242 107.04 31.10 -84.57
C MET A 242 107.91 32.31 -84.24
#